data_AF-A0A2E1ECZ7-F1
#
_entry.id   AF-A0A2E1ECZ7-F1
#
_cell.length_a   1.000
_cell.length_b   1.000
_cell.length_c   1.000
_cell.angle_alpha   90.00
_cell.angle_beta   90.00
_cell.angle_gamma   90.00
#
_symmetry.space_group_name_H-M   'P 1'
#
loop_
_entity.id
_entity.type
_entity.pdbx_description
1 polymer ?
#
loop_
_entity_poly.entity_id
_entity_poly.type
_entity_poly.pdbx_seq_one_letter_code
_entity_poly.pdbx_strand_id
1 'polypeptide(L)' 'MLKFLRQRKLRTRAIQYLSRHPEDEPAVKAILMGVEALGISSAREAAEITAGRPFSDEEWNEYGPRWERAWNFMIR' A
#
# COMPACT_ATOMS: atom_id res chain seq x y z
N MET A 1 10.19 0.81 -20.64
CA MET A 1 9.08 1.77 -20.87
C MET A 1 7.83 1.46 -20.03
N LEU A 2 7.28 0.24 -20.08
CA LEU A 2 6.08 -0.16 -19.32
C LEU A 2 6.20 0.00 -17.79
N LYS A 3 7.35 -0.38 -17.21
CA LYS A 3 7.62 -0.24 -15.75
C LYS A 3 7.56 1.21 -15.28
N PHE A 4 8.13 2.13 -16.05
CA PHE A 4 8.14 3.57 -15.75
C PHE A 4 6.73 4.18 -15.79
N LEU A 5 5.92 3.83 -16.80
CA LEU A 5 4.54 4.31 -16.90
C LEU A 5 3.66 3.79 -15.75
N ARG A 6 3.85 2.51 -15.35
CA ARG A 6 3.18 1.93 -14.18
C ARG A 6 3.54 2.66 -12.89
N GLN A 7 4.83 2.94 -12.67
CA GLN A 7 5.31 3.69 -11.49
C GLN A 7 4.73 5.10 -11.45
N ARG A 8 4.74 5.82 -12.58
CA ARG A 8 4.15 7.16 -12.66
C ARG A 8 2.66 7.16 -12.31
N LYS A 9 1.89 6.24 -12.90
CA LYS A 9 0.45 6.11 -12.62
C LYS A 9 0.19 5.81 -11.15
N LEU A 10 0.98 4.92 -10.55
CA LEU A 10 0.86 4.55 -9.15
C LEU A 10 1.13 5.74 -8.22
N ARG A 11 2.19 6.52 -8.48
CA ARG A 11 2.51 7.74 -7.71
C ARG A 11 1.42 8.79 -7.83
N THR A 12 0.84 8.98 -9.02
CA THR A 12 -0.31 9.89 -9.19
C THR A 12 -1.52 9.45 -8.37
N ARG A 13 -1.84 8.15 -8.36
CA ARG A 13 -2.93 7.61 -7.52
C ARG A 13 -2.64 7.79 -6.03
N ALA A 14 -1.40 7.57 -5.60
CA ALA A 14 -0.99 7.81 -4.21
C ALA A 14 -1.23 9.26 -3.78
N ILE A 15 -0.85 10.24 -4.61
CA ILE A 15 -1.09 11.67 -4.33
C ILE A 15 -2.59 11.98 -4.24
N GLN A 16 -3.39 11.46 -5.18
CA GLN A 16 -4.85 11.63 -5.16
C GLN A 16 -5.48 11.01 -3.92
N TYR A 17 -5.02 9.84 -3.50
CA TYR A 17 -5.49 9.18 -2.29
C TYR A 17 -5.18 10.01 -1.04
N LEU A 18 -3.92 10.45 -0.90
CA LEU A 18 -3.47 11.23 0.27
C LEU A 18 -4.13 12.60 0.39
N SER A 19 -4.60 13.20 -0.71
CA SER A 19 -5.41 14.42 -0.63
C SER A 19 -6.75 14.22 0.09
N ARG A 20 -7.24 12.97 0.18
CA ARG A 20 -8.50 12.59 0.84
C ARG A 20 -8.28 11.92 2.19
N HIS A 21 -7.18 11.18 2.32
CA HIS A 21 -6.80 10.39 3.49
C HIS A 21 -5.34 10.65 3.89
N PRO A 22 -4.99 11.86 4.35
CA PRO A 22 -3.61 12.19 4.74
C PRO A 22 -3.08 11.31 5.88
N GLU A 23 -3.96 10.82 6.77
CA GLU A 23 -3.64 9.92 7.88
C GLU A 23 -3.05 8.56 7.44
N ASP A 24 -3.25 8.19 6.17
CA ASP A 24 -2.80 6.94 5.60
C ASP A 24 -1.41 7.05 4.92
N GLU A 25 -0.72 8.19 5.05
CA GLU A 25 0.61 8.42 4.47
C GLU A 25 1.62 7.28 4.76
N PRO A 26 1.73 6.74 5.99
CA PRO A 26 2.65 5.64 6.26
C PRO A 26 2.32 4.38 5.44
N ALA A 27 1.03 4.04 5.32
CA ALA A 27 0.58 2.86 4.57
C ALA A 27 0.82 3.05 3.06
N VAL A 28 0.54 4.24 2.53
CA VAL A 28 0.80 4.57 1.12
C VAL A 28 2.29 4.49 0.78
N LYS A 29 3.16 5.02 1.64
CA LYS A 29 4.62 4.94 1.45
C LYS A 29 5.11 3.48 1.43
N ALA A 30 4.64 2.67 2.37
CA ALA A 30 4.97 1.25 2.44
C ALA A 30 4.51 0.49 1.20
N ILE A 31 3.27 0.73 0.72
CA ILE A 31 2.75 0.11 -0.51
C ILE A 31 3.58 0.53 -1.72
N LEU A 32 3.88 1.83 -1.88
CA LEU A 32 4.70 2.33 -2.98
C LEU A 32 6.08 1.66 -3.00
N MET A 33 6.77 1.67 -1.86
CA MET A 33 8.10 1.09 -1.72
C MET A 33 8.06 -0.42 -1.97
N GLY A 34 7.11 -1.13 -1.36
CA GLY A 34 6.98 -2.58 -1.51
C GLY A 34 6.70 -2.99 -2.96
N VAL A 35 5.81 -2.28 -3.67
CA VAL A 35 5.50 -2.59 -5.07
C VAL A 35 6.68 -2.27 -6.00
N GLU A 36 7.42 -1.19 -5.73
CA GLU A 36 8.55 -0.78 -6.55
C GLU A 36 9.82 -1.61 -6.32
N ALA A 37 10.12 -1.95 -5.06
CA ALA A 37 11.38 -2.56 -4.65
C ALA A 37 11.28 -4.06 -4.36
N LEU A 38 10.18 -4.52 -3.74
CA LEU A 38 10.05 -5.88 -3.22
C LEU A 38 9.11 -6.76 -4.05
N GLY A 39 8.32 -6.16 -4.95
CA GLY A 39 7.38 -6.89 -5.79
C GLY A 39 6.17 -7.44 -5.03
N ILE A 40 5.79 -6.80 -3.92
CA ILE A 40 4.65 -7.25 -3.11
C ILE A 40 3.36 -7.32 -3.92
N SER A 41 2.51 -8.24 -3.50
CA SER A 41 1.30 -8.66 -4.22
C SER A 41 0.01 -8.32 -3.49
N SER A 42 0.09 -7.90 -2.21
CA SER A 42 -1.08 -7.60 -1.40
C SER A 42 -0.87 -6.46 -0.39
N ALA A 43 -1.98 -5.92 0.11
CA ALA A 43 -1.98 -4.95 1.20
C ALA A 43 -1.42 -5.55 2.50
N ARG A 44 -1.76 -6.82 2.77
CA ARG A 44 -1.28 -7.56 3.95
C ARG A 44 0.22 -7.71 3.95
N GLU A 45 0.80 -8.10 2.81
CA GLU A 45 2.24 -8.22 2.65
C GLU A 45 2.96 -6.88 2.88
N ALA A 46 2.40 -5.76 2.39
CA ALA A 46 2.93 -4.42 2.67
C ALA A 46 2.96 -4.12 4.18
N ALA A 47 1.86 -4.47 4.86
CA ALA A 47 1.65 -4.20 6.27
C ALA A 47 2.58 -5.05 7.15
N GLU A 48 2.73 -6.33 6.83
CA GLU A 48 3.58 -7.28 7.56
C GLU A 48 5.07 -6.94 7.40
N ILE A 49 5.51 -6.53 6.21
CA ILE A 49 6.87 -6.02 5.99
C ILE A 49 7.12 -4.76 6.83
N THR A 50 6.13 -3.86 6.89
CA THR A 50 6.23 -2.63 7.70
C THR A 50 6.26 -2.95 9.20
N ALA A 51 5.49 -3.95 9.64
CA ALA A 51 5.46 -4.41 11.02
C ALA A 51 6.68 -5.27 11.40
N GLY A 52 7.45 -5.75 10.42
CA GLY A 52 8.57 -6.68 10.62
C GLY A 52 8.14 -8.06 11.10
N ARG A 53 6.85 -8.40 11.00
CA ARG A 53 6.28 -9.68 11.43
C ARG A 53 4.96 -9.98 10.69
N PRO A 54 4.56 -11.25 10.59
CA PRO A 54 3.23 -11.60 10.13
C PRO A 54 2.16 -11.14 11.12
N PHE A 55 0.97 -10.82 10.60
CA PHE A 55 -0.21 -10.54 11.41
C PHE A 55 -1.04 -11.81 11.62
N SER A 56 -1.62 -11.96 12.81
CA SER A 56 -2.73 -12.90 12.99
C SER A 56 -3.97 -12.43 12.23
N ASP A 57 -4.96 -13.30 12.08
CA ASP A 57 -6.21 -12.90 11.41
C ASP A 57 -7.03 -11.91 12.23
N GLU A 58 -6.97 -11.99 13.57
CA GLU A 58 -7.57 -11.01 14.47
C GLU A 58 -6.92 -9.64 14.30
N GLU A 59 -5.59 -9.58 14.28
CA GLU A 59 -4.84 -8.34 14.05
C GLU A 59 -5.14 -7.78 12.66
N TRP A 60 -5.21 -8.64 11.65
CA TRP A 60 -5.54 -8.20 10.30
C TRP A 60 -6.95 -7.65 10.19
N ASN A 61 -7.92 -8.23 10.90
CA ASN A 61 -9.29 -7.71 10.94
C ASN A 61 -9.35 -6.31 11.56
N GLU A 62 -8.50 -6.01 12.53
CA GLU A 62 -8.41 -4.69 13.18
C GLU A 62 -7.67 -3.67 12.31
N TYR A 63 -6.47 -4.00 11.84
CA TYR A 63 -5.57 -3.04 11.17
C TYR A 63 -5.70 -3.04 9.63
N GLY A 64 -6.09 -4.16 9.04
CA GLY A 64 -6.14 -4.41 7.60
C GLY A 64 -7.05 -3.48 6.80
N PRO A 65 -8.23 -3.03 7.28
CA PRO A 65 -9.13 -2.17 6.49
C PRO A 65 -8.46 -0.90 5.94
N ARG A 66 -7.54 -0.30 6.71
CA ARG A 66 -6.78 0.88 6.27
C ARG A 66 -5.86 0.56 5.09
N TRP A 67 -5.11 -0.53 5.21
CA TRP A 67 -4.17 -0.99 4.18
C TRP A 67 -4.88 -1.42 2.91
N GLU A 68 -5.99 -2.15 3.05
CA GLU A 68 -6.83 -2.58 1.93
C GLU A 68 -7.44 -1.39 1.19
N ARG A 69 -7.94 -0.37 1.91
CA ARG A 69 -8.50 0.83 1.28
C ARG A 69 -7.46 1.54 0.40
N ALA A 70 -6.26 1.76 0.93
CA ALA A 70 -5.16 2.37 0.17
C ALA A 70 -4.74 1.51 -1.03
N TRP A 71 -4.58 0.20 -0.82
CA TRP A 71 -4.21 -0.76 -1.86
C TRP A 71 -5.24 -0.80 -3.00
N ASN A 72 -6.53 -0.90 -2.67
CA ASN A 72 -7.60 -0.97 -3.65
C ASN A 72 -7.67 0.31 -4.49
N PHE A 73 -7.46 1.49 -3.90
CA PHE A 73 -7.43 2.74 -4.66
C PHE A 73 -6.21 2.85 -5.59
N MET A 74 -5.04 2.43 -5.08
CA MET A 74 -3.77 2.63 -5.77
C MET A 74 -3.48 1.58 -6.84
N ILE A 75 -3.79 0.31 -6.54
CA ILE A 75 -3.35 -0.85 -7.31
C ILE A 75 -4.46 -1.41 -8.19
N ARG A 76 -5.68 -1.58 -7.65
CA ARG A 76 -6.83 -2.05 -8.44
C ARG A 76 -7.37 -0.94 -9.36
#